data_AF-A0A0P8CJY6-F1
#
_entry.id   AF-A0A0P8CJY6-F1
#
_cell.length_a   1.000
_cell.length_b   1.000
_cell.length_c   1.000
_cell.angle_alpha   90.00
_cell.angle_beta   90.00
_cell.angle_gamma   90.00
#
_symmetry.space_group_name_H-M   'P 1'
#
loop_
_entity.id
_entity.type
_entity.pdbx_description
1 polymer ?
#
loop_
_entity_poly.entity_id
_entity_poly.type
_entity_poly.pdbx_seq_one_letter_code
_entity_poly.pdbx_strand_id
1 'polypeptide(L)'
;MKTDETFPVEKLKDSAGVMKCGIVMPISELDGCDEGHWQEVLAIIKDSILVSGFEGELVSLAADVGVIHRRIVQNLYENPVVVCDVSGKNPNVMFELGMRLAFDKPTIIIKDDVTNYSFDTASIEHLEYPRTLRFSQIIDFKKQLAEKIKATYEKSRQDADYSPFLKHFGSFKVAKIDETEVSAQEFLARQIEEIKSYFIQQDMFNKNMLQKMHAPLERYSSNKYSLIFEDGNKAKLYADKVVKMKGVADIDLEFIGSQSVVTLYFHINLAEQDIKKIIAESKYLLEKM
;
A
#
# COMPACT_ATOMS: atom_id res chain seq x y z
N MET A 1 -42.49 2.74 -26.51
CA MET A 1 -41.04 2.51 -26.54
C MET A 1 -40.38 3.88 -26.51
N LYS A 2 -39.85 4.30 -25.35
CA LYS A 2 -38.99 5.48 -25.26
C LYS A 2 -37.56 5.00 -25.44
N THR A 3 -36.90 5.58 -26.43
CA THR A 3 -35.53 5.29 -26.83
C THR A 3 -34.54 5.87 -25.83
N ASP A 4 -33.48 5.09 -25.65
CA ASP A 4 -32.26 5.30 -24.87
C ASP A 4 -31.56 6.60 -25.32
N GLU A 5 -31.53 7.64 -24.47
CA GLU A 5 -30.72 8.84 -24.70
C GLU A 5 -29.37 8.65 -24.00
N THR A 6 -28.44 8.01 -24.70
CA THR A 6 -27.03 8.00 -24.34
C THR A 6 -26.43 9.36 -24.72
N PHE A 7 -26.00 10.13 -23.71
CA PHE A 7 -25.31 11.40 -23.92
C PHE A 7 -23.95 11.14 -24.58
N PRO A 8 -23.62 11.80 -25.71
CA PRO A 8 -22.32 11.65 -26.33
C PRO A 8 -21.25 12.34 -25.47
N VAL A 9 -20.37 11.54 -24.85
CA VAL A 9 -19.21 12.05 -24.11
C VAL A 9 -18.13 12.42 -25.12
N GLU A 10 -18.01 13.72 -25.42
CA GLU A 10 -16.89 14.26 -26.19
C GLU A 10 -15.60 14.15 -25.36
N LYS A 11 -14.72 13.22 -25.76
CA LYS A 11 -13.39 13.07 -25.16
C LYS A 11 -12.53 14.26 -25.58
N LEU A 12 -12.08 15.05 -24.60
CA LEU A 12 -11.05 16.06 -24.79
C LEU A 12 -9.75 15.37 -25.25
N LYS A 13 -9.50 15.36 -26.56
CA LYS A 13 -8.28 14.82 -27.15
C LYS A 13 -7.22 15.91 -27.21
N ASP A 14 -6.34 15.94 -26.21
CA ASP A 14 -4.97 16.36 -26.50
C ASP A 14 -4.25 15.16 -27.15
N SER A 15 -3.30 15.40 -28.03
CA SER A 15 -2.75 14.45 -29.01
C SER A 15 -1.93 13.26 -28.46
N ALA A 16 -2.14 12.82 -27.21
CA ALA A 16 -1.60 11.58 -26.67
C ALA A 16 -2.44 11.06 -25.48
N GLY A 17 -3.19 9.96 -25.68
CA GLY A 17 -3.87 9.23 -24.58
C GLY A 17 -5.06 9.94 -23.91
N VAL A 18 -5.86 9.18 -23.16
CA VAL A 18 -6.88 9.75 -22.25
C VAL A 18 -6.13 10.32 -21.04
N MET A 19 -6.42 11.56 -20.64
CA MET A 19 -5.74 12.18 -19.50
C MET A 19 -6.15 11.53 -18.18
N LYS A 20 -5.17 11.30 -17.29
CA LYS A 20 -5.42 10.68 -15.99
C LYS A 20 -5.95 11.67 -14.96
N CYS A 21 -6.81 11.20 -14.07
CA CYS A 21 -7.23 11.88 -12.86
C CYS A 21 -6.90 10.97 -11.67
N GLY A 22 -6.07 11.46 -10.75
CA GLY A 22 -5.73 10.72 -9.54
C GLY A 22 -6.88 10.71 -8.55
N ILE A 23 -7.14 9.58 -7.92
CA ILE A 23 -8.12 9.43 -6.85
C ILE A 23 -7.37 9.11 -5.55
N VAL A 24 -7.61 9.93 -4.53
CA VAL A 24 -7.14 9.75 -3.16
C VAL A 24 -8.38 9.57 -2.29
N MET A 25 -8.55 8.43 -1.64
CA MET A 25 -9.74 8.17 -0.81
C MET A 25 -9.49 7.05 0.20
N PRO A 26 -10.33 6.91 1.24
CA PRO A 26 -10.32 5.73 2.10
C PRO A 26 -10.63 4.46 1.28
N ILE A 27 -9.92 3.38 1.56
CA ILE A 27 -10.08 2.08 0.87
C ILE A 27 -10.39 0.92 1.83
N SER A 28 -10.43 1.19 3.13
CA SER A 28 -10.64 0.21 4.20
C SER A 28 -11.65 0.73 5.19
N GLU A 29 -12.12 -0.14 6.09
CA GLU A 29 -13.09 0.22 7.13
C GLU A 29 -12.64 1.48 7.89
N LEU A 30 -13.53 2.47 7.95
CA LEU A 30 -13.29 3.77 8.57
C LEU A 30 -14.59 4.45 8.91
N ASP A 31 -14.68 4.98 10.14
CA ASP A 31 -15.79 5.84 10.60
C ASP A 31 -17.17 5.20 10.36
N GLY A 32 -17.30 3.92 10.68
CA GLY A 32 -18.54 3.15 10.53
C GLY A 32 -18.92 2.80 9.08
N CYS A 33 -18.04 3.02 8.10
CA CYS A 33 -18.19 2.54 6.74
C CYS A 33 -17.19 1.43 6.44
N ASP A 34 -17.69 0.36 5.83
CA ASP A 34 -16.92 -0.81 5.44
C ASP A 34 -16.24 -0.62 4.07
N GLU A 35 -15.47 -1.62 3.65
CA GLU A 35 -14.82 -1.61 2.34
C GLU A 35 -15.84 -1.52 1.18
N GLY A 36 -17.02 -2.14 1.32
CA GLY A 36 -18.08 -2.11 0.32
C GLY A 36 -18.58 -0.68 0.04
N HIS A 37 -18.81 0.10 1.10
CA HIS A 37 -19.15 1.51 1.00
C HIS A 37 -18.11 2.29 0.18
N TRP A 38 -16.82 2.10 0.48
CA TRP A 38 -15.76 2.82 -0.23
C TRP A 38 -15.61 2.38 -1.69
N GLN A 39 -15.93 1.12 -2.02
CA GLN A 39 -16.00 0.68 -3.42
C GLN A 39 -17.14 1.37 -4.19
N GLU A 40 -18.30 1.57 -3.57
CA GLU A 40 -19.40 2.31 -4.19
C GLU A 40 -19.03 3.79 -4.40
N VAL A 41 -18.40 4.42 -3.41
CA VAL A 41 -17.88 5.79 -3.53
C VAL A 41 -16.85 5.88 -4.66
N LEU A 42 -15.91 4.93 -4.74
CA LEU A 42 -14.91 4.88 -5.81
C LEU A 42 -15.56 4.79 -7.19
N ALA A 43 -16.60 3.97 -7.35
CA ALA A 43 -17.36 3.87 -8.60
C ALA A 43 -18.04 5.19 -8.96
N ILE A 44 -18.64 5.87 -7.99
CA ILE A 44 -19.27 7.19 -8.17
C ILE A 44 -18.25 8.23 -8.63
N ILE A 45 -17.08 8.28 -8.01
CA ILE A 45 -16.00 9.20 -8.37
C ILE A 45 -15.48 8.89 -9.78
N LYS A 46 -15.23 7.61 -10.09
CA LYS A 46 -14.78 7.18 -11.42
C LYS A 46 -15.77 7.55 -12.53
N ASP A 47 -17.07 7.36 -12.30
CA ASP A 47 -18.10 7.76 -13.26
C ASP A 47 -18.06 9.28 -13.53
N SER A 48 -17.89 10.07 -12.47
CA SER A 48 -17.82 11.54 -12.57
C SER A 48 -16.59 11.99 -13.35
N ILE A 49 -15.45 11.34 -13.11
CA ILE A 49 -14.18 11.56 -13.82
C ILE A 49 -14.30 11.17 -15.30
N LEU A 50 -15.00 10.06 -15.59
CA LEU A 50 -15.20 9.62 -16.97
C LEU A 50 -16.04 10.61 -17.76
N VAL A 51 -17.12 11.13 -17.15
CA VAL A 51 -17.96 12.20 -17.74
C VAL A 51 -17.18 13.50 -17.94
N SER A 52 -16.17 13.77 -17.10
CA SER A 52 -15.30 14.92 -17.28
C SER A 52 -14.27 14.77 -18.40
N GLY A 53 -14.15 13.58 -19.00
CA GLY A 53 -13.24 13.29 -20.12
C GLY A 53 -11.87 12.76 -19.68
N PHE A 54 -11.74 12.35 -18.42
CA PHE A 54 -10.51 11.81 -17.82
C PHE A 54 -10.66 10.32 -17.49
N GLU A 55 -9.55 9.66 -17.20
CA GLU A 55 -9.52 8.29 -16.67
C GLU A 55 -9.12 8.30 -15.19
N GLY A 56 -10.00 7.76 -14.34
CA GLY A 56 -9.82 7.77 -12.88
C GLY A 56 -9.07 6.55 -12.36
N GLU A 57 -7.93 6.77 -11.71
CA GLU A 57 -7.11 5.70 -11.10
C GLU A 57 -6.77 6.07 -9.65
N LEU A 58 -6.82 5.09 -8.74
CA LEU A 58 -6.32 5.29 -7.37
C LEU A 58 -4.82 5.60 -7.43
N VAL A 59 -4.38 6.64 -6.74
CA VAL A 59 -2.94 6.99 -6.71
C VAL A 59 -2.10 5.89 -6.05
N SER A 60 -2.72 5.10 -5.18
CA SER A 60 -2.15 3.99 -4.42
C SER A 60 -2.28 2.63 -5.12
N LEU A 61 -2.92 2.54 -6.31
CA LEU A 61 -3.09 1.26 -7.00
C LEU A 61 -1.72 0.61 -7.32
N ALA A 62 -1.49 -0.60 -6.82
CA ALA A 62 -0.24 -1.34 -7.01
C ALA A 62 -0.50 -2.78 -7.47
N ALA A 63 0.37 -3.27 -8.37
CA ALA A 63 0.54 -4.70 -8.64
C ALA A 63 1.69 -5.30 -7.81
N ASP A 64 2.51 -4.47 -7.17
CA ASP A 64 3.76 -4.87 -6.52
C ASP A 64 3.98 -4.11 -5.21
N VAL A 65 4.24 -4.85 -4.12
CA VAL A 65 4.08 -4.39 -2.72
C VAL A 65 5.24 -3.47 -2.25
N GLY A 66 6.38 -3.46 -2.95
CA GLY A 66 7.60 -2.81 -2.47
C GLY A 66 7.79 -1.31 -2.78
N VAL A 67 7.04 -0.73 -3.74
CA VAL A 67 7.32 0.63 -4.30
C VAL A 67 6.18 1.64 -4.06
N ILE A 68 5.26 1.32 -3.15
CA ILE A 68 3.99 2.04 -2.98
C ILE A 68 4.20 3.55 -2.75
N HIS A 69 5.10 3.95 -1.83
CA HIS A 69 5.29 5.36 -1.48
C HIS A 69 5.87 6.21 -2.61
N ARG A 70 6.86 5.68 -3.36
CA ARG A 70 7.44 6.42 -4.49
C ARG A 70 6.38 6.66 -5.57
N ARG A 71 5.56 5.64 -5.87
CA ARG A 71 4.50 5.74 -6.87
C ARG A 71 3.38 6.69 -6.44
N ILE A 72 2.96 6.66 -5.18
CA ILE A 72 1.97 7.62 -4.66
C ILE A 72 2.47 9.05 -4.88
N VAL A 73 3.70 9.36 -4.45
CA VAL A 73 4.29 10.69 -4.64
C VAL A 73 4.38 11.06 -6.13
N GLN A 74 4.81 10.13 -6.98
CA GLN A 74 4.87 10.35 -8.43
C GLN A 74 3.49 10.64 -9.02
N ASN A 75 2.49 9.81 -8.72
CA ASN A 75 1.11 9.98 -9.20
C ASN A 75 0.48 11.28 -8.69
N LEU A 76 0.72 11.65 -7.42
CA LEU A 76 0.29 12.92 -6.86
C LEU A 76 0.97 14.11 -7.54
N TYR A 77 2.16 13.94 -8.08
CA TYR A 77 2.83 14.97 -8.87
C TYR A 77 2.35 14.98 -10.32
N GLU A 78 2.46 13.87 -11.05
CA GLU A 78 2.22 13.78 -12.49
C GLU A 78 0.76 13.95 -12.89
N ASN A 79 -0.19 13.47 -12.09
CA ASN A 79 -1.60 13.53 -12.47
C ASN A 79 -2.05 15.00 -12.61
N PRO A 80 -2.63 15.39 -13.76
CA PRO A 80 -3.01 16.78 -14.02
C PRO A 80 -4.08 17.30 -13.06
N VAL A 81 -5.03 16.44 -12.67
CA VAL A 81 -6.03 16.69 -11.61
C VAL A 81 -6.01 15.54 -10.61
N VAL A 82 -6.24 15.88 -9.33
CA VAL A 82 -6.49 14.90 -8.26
C VAL A 82 -7.81 15.23 -7.58
N VAL A 83 -8.66 14.20 -7.40
CA VAL A 83 -9.84 14.24 -6.54
C VAL A 83 -9.49 13.55 -5.23
N CYS A 84 -9.68 14.24 -4.12
CA CYS A 84 -9.33 13.77 -2.78
C CYS A 84 -10.58 13.71 -1.89
N ASP A 85 -10.95 12.51 -1.45
CA ASP A 85 -12.04 12.27 -0.51
C ASP A 85 -11.52 12.24 0.93
N VAL A 86 -11.82 13.28 1.70
CA VAL A 86 -11.36 13.43 3.09
C VAL A 86 -12.35 12.88 4.12
N SER A 87 -13.36 12.15 3.68
CA SER A 87 -14.38 11.53 4.53
C SER A 87 -13.78 10.62 5.61
N GLY A 88 -14.34 10.66 6.82
CA GLY A 88 -13.85 9.90 7.97
C GLY A 88 -12.46 10.33 8.47
N LYS A 89 -11.84 11.38 7.89
CA LYS A 89 -10.53 11.92 8.26
C LYS A 89 -9.39 10.89 8.25
N ASN A 90 -9.35 10.04 7.23
CA ASN A 90 -8.31 9.02 7.10
C ASN A 90 -6.89 9.65 7.13
N PRO A 91 -6.00 9.25 8.04
CA PRO A 91 -4.66 9.85 8.15
C PRO A 91 -3.80 9.73 6.87
N ASN A 92 -3.93 8.65 6.11
CA ASN A 92 -3.17 8.45 4.87
C ASN A 92 -3.67 9.39 3.76
N VAL A 93 -4.98 9.51 3.62
CA VAL A 93 -5.60 10.49 2.70
C VAL A 93 -5.19 11.91 3.05
N MET A 94 -5.20 12.27 4.34
CA MET A 94 -4.80 13.61 4.78
C MET A 94 -3.32 13.90 4.48
N PHE A 95 -2.45 12.90 4.62
CA PHE A 95 -1.05 12.99 4.23
C PHE A 95 -0.89 13.21 2.71
N GLU A 96 -1.56 12.40 1.89
CA GLU A 96 -1.53 12.50 0.43
C GLU A 96 -2.09 13.84 -0.08
N LEU A 97 -3.16 14.32 0.54
CA LEU A 97 -3.72 15.65 0.29
C LEU A 97 -2.70 16.74 0.61
N GLY A 98 -2.07 16.70 1.78
CA GLY A 98 -1.04 17.66 2.17
C GLY A 98 0.11 17.72 1.16
N MET A 99 0.56 16.56 0.67
CA MET A 99 1.58 16.45 -0.38
C MET A 99 1.11 17.06 -1.70
N ARG A 100 -0.12 16.75 -2.14
CA ARG A 100 -0.68 17.32 -3.38
C ARG A 100 -0.83 18.83 -3.31
N LEU A 101 -1.27 19.36 -2.17
CA LEU A 101 -1.39 20.79 -1.92
C LEU A 101 -0.01 21.48 -1.93
N ALA A 102 1.03 20.81 -1.42
CA ALA A 102 2.41 21.30 -1.49
C ALA A 102 2.97 21.35 -2.91
N PHE A 103 2.52 20.45 -3.80
CA PHE A 103 2.79 20.53 -5.24
C PHE A 103 2.01 21.65 -5.96
N ASP A 104 1.01 22.21 -5.29
CA ASP A 104 0.18 23.33 -5.76
C ASP A 104 -0.44 23.08 -7.14
N LYS A 105 -0.85 21.83 -7.36
CA LYS A 105 -1.46 21.36 -8.61
C LYS A 105 -2.97 21.26 -8.48
N PRO A 106 -3.73 21.26 -9.60
CA PRO A 106 -5.20 21.21 -9.61
C PRO A 106 -5.77 20.11 -8.71
N THR A 107 -6.53 20.49 -7.69
CA THR A 107 -7.01 19.57 -6.66
C THR A 107 -8.45 19.87 -6.30
N ILE A 108 -9.26 18.83 -6.20
CA ILE A 108 -10.67 18.92 -5.82
C ILE A 108 -10.84 18.09 -4.57
N ILE A 109 -11.33 18.72 -3.52
CA ILE A 109 -11.57 18.06 -2.25
C ILE A 109 -13.05 17.74 -2.16
N ILE A 110 -13.37 16.49 -1.88
CA ILE A 110 -14.73 16.04 -1.59
C ILE A 110 -14.81 15.50 -0.16
N LYS A 111 -16.00 15.52 0.41
CA LYS A 111 -16.29 14.88 1.69
C LYS A 111 -17.75 14.46 1.76
N ASP A 112 -18.07 13.52 2.64
CA ASP A 112 -19.46 13.23 2.96
C ASP A 112 -20.10 14.35 3.80
N ASP A 113 -21.42 14.27 3.97
CA ASP A 113 -22.25 15.20 4.74
C ASP A 113 -22.15 15.01 6.27
N VAL A 114 -21.45 13.96 6.75
CA VAL A 114 -21.28 13.68 8.18
C VAL A 114 -19.91 14.07 8.70
N THR A 115 -18.91 14.11 7.84
CA THR A 115 -17.53 14.48 8.16
C THR A 115 -17.45 15.98 8.35
N ASN A 116 -17.10 16.38 9.57
CA ASN A 116 -16.77 17.76 9.87
C ASN A 116 -15.56 18.21 9.05
N TYR A 117 -15.56 19.46 8.60
CA TYR A 117 -14.44 20.07 7.90
C TYR A 117 -13.11 19.78 8.62
N SER A 118 -12.15 19.25 7.88
CA SER A 118 -10.89 18.72 8.41
C SER A 118 -9.76 19.75 8.46
N PHE A 119 -9.99 20.98 8.00
CA PHE A 119 -8.96 22.01 7.86
C PHE A 119 -9.40 23.37 8.46
N ASP A 120 -8.46 24.05 9.13
CA ASP A 120 -8.55 25.47 9.54
C ASP A 120 -8.45 26.46 8.36
N THR A 121 -8.45 25.97 7.12
CA THR A 121 -8.54 26.81 5.92
C THR A 121 -10.00 26.94 5.52
N ALA A 122 -10.70 27.91 6.10
CA ALA A 122 -12.00 28.39 5.61
C ALA A 122 -11.98 28.83 4.11
N SER A 123 -10.81 28.79 3.47
CA SER A 123 -10.52 29.24 2.12
C SER A 123 -10.55 28.14 1.03
N ILE A 124 -10.57 26.84 1.36
CA ILE A 124 -10.68 25.78 0.33
C ILE A 124 -12.10 25.20 0.31
N GLU A 125 -12.75 25.33 -0.83
CA GLU A 125 -14.09 24.82 -1.07
C GLU A 125 -14.08 23.28 -1.18
N HIS A 126 -14.97 22.62 -0.43
CA HIS A 126 -15.17 21.18 -0.48
C HIS A 126 -16.49 20.88 -1.19
N LEU A 127 -16.52 19.86 -2.03
CA LEU A 127 -17.78 19.36 -2.60
C LEU A 127 -18.34 18.25 -1.71
N GLU A 128 -19.58 18.40 -1.26
CA GLU A 128 -20.22 17.44 -0.35
C GLU A 128 -21.05 16.39 -1.11
N TYR A 129 -21.06 15.16 -0.59
CA TYR A 129 -21.95 14.09 -1.04
C TYR A 129 -22.66 13.42 0.16
N PRO A 130 -23.85 12.82 -0.02
CA PRO A 130 -24.53 12.16 1.08
C PRO A 130 -23.85 10.84 1.46
N ARG A 131 -23.49 10.66 2.74
CA ARG A 131 -22.93 9.40 3.29
C ARG A 131 -23.81 8.19 2.98
N THR A 132 -25.12 8.39 2.87
CA THR A 132 -26.07 7.31 2.57
C THR A 132 -26.09 6.90 1.10
N LEU A 133 -25.33 7.56 0.22
CA LEU A 133 -25.25 7.31 -1.23
C LEU A 133 -26.62 7.30 -1.93
N ARG A 134 -27.55 8.14 -1.47
CA ARG A 134 -28.91 8.22 -2.02
C ARG A 134 -28.86 8.60 -3.50
N PHE A 135 -29.44 7.75 -4.36
CA PHE A 135 -29.31 7.82 -5.82
C PHE A 135 -29.57 9.22 -6.41
N SER A 136 -30.66 9.89 -6.04
CA SER A 136 -31.00 11.22 -6.59
C SER A 136 -29.94 12.27 -6.29
N GLN A 137 -29.45 12.30 -5.06
CA GLN A 137 -28.40 13.23 -4.62
C GLN A 137 -27.04 12.87 -5.23
N ILE A 138 -26.77 11.57 -5.43
CA ILE A 138 -25.55 11.11 -6.11
C ILE A 138 -25.54 11.50 -7.59
N ILE A 139 -26.68 11.52 -8.28
CA ILE A 139 -26.74 12.03 -9.67
C ILE A 139 -26.28 13.50 -9.71
N ASP A 140 -26.78 14.32 -8.78
CA ASP A 140 -26.43 15.74 -8.74
C ASP A 140 -24.96 15.94 -8.34
N PHE A 141 -24.46 15.18 -7.37
CA PHE A 141 -23.04 15.16 -7.01
C PHE A 141 -22.15 14.78 -8.20
N LYS A 142 -22.50 13.73 -8.97
CA LYS A 142 -21.73 13.31 -10.15
C LYS A 142 -21.59 14.43 -11.17
N LYS A 143 -22.68 15.17 -11.42
CA LYS A 143 -22.67 16.33 -12.33
C LYS A 143 -21.77 17.45 -11.80
N GLN A 144 -21.95 17.83 -10.54
CA GLN A 144 -21.16 18.89 -9.91
C GLN A 144 -19.67 18.53 -9.88
N LEU A 145 -19.33 17.29 -9.56
CA LEU A 145 -17.94 16.82 -9.55
C LEU A 145 -17.34 16.84 -10.97
N ALA A 146 -18.07 16.37 -11.98
CA ALA A 146 -17.61 16.39 -13.36
C ALA A 146 -17.36 17.82 -13.88
N GLU A 147 -18.28 18.75 -13.63
CA GLU A 147 -18.14 20.16 -13.97
C GLU A 147 -16.95 20.79 -13.26
N LYS A 148 -16.79 20.52 -11.96
CA LYS A 148 -15.67 21.03 -11.16
C LYS A 148 -14.33 20.50 -11.64
N ILE A 149 -14.25 19.23 -12.05
CA ILE A 149 -13.05 18.65 -12.68
C ILE A 149 -12.65 19.41 -13.93
N LYS A 150 -13.58 19.61 -14.88
CA LYS A 150 -13.31 20.34 -16.12
C LYS A 150 -12.88 21.77 -15.84
N ALA A 151 -13.65 22.51 -15.03
CA ALA A 151 -13.38 23.90 -14.72
C ALA A 151 -12.03 24.10 -14.02
N THR A 152 -11.68 23.20 -13.09
CA THR A 152 -10.40 23.27 -12.36
C THR A 152 -9.22 23.02 -13.30
N TYR A 153 -9.35 22.04 -14.20
CA TYR A 153 -8.32 21.74 -15.19
C TYR A 153 -8.17 22.82 -16.26
N GLU A 154 -9.27 23.36 -16.79
CA GLU A 154 -9.23 24.43 -17.78
C GLU A 154 -8.61 25.70 -17.19
N LYS A 155 -8.99 26.05 -15.95
CA LYS A 155 -8.40 27.20 -15.25
C LYS A 155 -6.90 27.05 -15.06
N SER A 156 -6.41 25.85 -14.77
CA SER A 156 -4.97 25.61 -14.60
C SER A 156 -4.16 25.68 -15.89
N ARG A 157 -4.80 25.46 -17.06
CA ARG A 157 -4.17 25.66 -18.36
C ARG A 157 -4.16 27.11 -18.82
N GLN A 158 -5.19 27.87 -18.45
CA GLN A 158 -5.38 29.26 -18.91
C GLN A 158 -4.59 30.26 -18.06
N ASP A 159 -4.40 29.97 -16.77
CA ASP A 159 -3.68 30.84 -15.84
C ASP A 159 -2.25 30.31 -15.61
N ALA A 160 -1.26 31.01 -16.17
CA ALA A 160 0.16 30.66 -16.02
C ALA A 160 0.65 30.73 -14.56
N ASP A 161 -0.05 31.50 -13.72
CA ASP A 161 0.23 31.61 -12.30
C ASP A 161 -0.80 30.83 -11.46
N TYR A 162 -1.50 29.84 -12.03
CA TYR A 162 -2.50 29.06 -11.31
C TYR A 162 -1.89 28.43 -10.04
N SER A 163 -2.48 28.76 -8.89
CA SER A 163 -2.07 28.27 -7.58
C SER A 163 -3.33 28.04 -6.75
N PRO A 164 -3.80 26.79 -6.65
CA PRO A 164 -5.06 26.48 -5.95
C PRO A 164 -4.94 26.66 -4.44
N PHE A 165 -3.73 26.59 -3.87
CA PHE A 165 -3.54 26.58 -2.42
C PHE A 165 -2.48 27.57 -1.94
N LEU A 166 -1.25 27.51 -2.47
CA LEU A 166 -0.13 28.21 -1.84
C LEU A 166 -0.24 29.74 -1.88
N LYS A 167 -0.82 30.32 -2.95
CA LYS A 167 -1.05 31.78 -3.04
C LYS A 167 -1.86 32.35 -1.87
N HIS A 168 -2.72 31.56 -1.22
CA HIS A 168 -3.49 32.01 -0.06
C HIS A 168 -2.63 32.25 1.18
N PHE A 169 -1.43 31.67 1.24
CA PHE A 169 -0.51 31.80 2.38
C PHE A 169 0.63 32.81 2.12
N GLY A 170 0.73 33.37 0.91
CA GLY A 170 1.81 34.29 0.50
C GLY A 170 2.36 34.03 -0.90
N SER A 171 3.42 34.74 -1.28
CA SER A 171 4.13 34.54 -2.55
C SER A 171 5.11 33.39 -2.45
N PHE A 172 4.67 32.18 -2.80
CA PHE A 172 5.55 30.99 -2.84
C PHE A 172 5.89 30.64 -4.29
N LYS A 173 7.16 30.28 -4.53
CA LYS A 173 7.60 29.67 -5.78
C LYS A 173 7.68 28.17 -5.53
N VAL A 174 6.77 27.41 -6.15
CA VAL A 174 6.78 25.94 -6.07
C VAL A 174 8.13 25.44 -6.60
N ALA A 175 8.85 24.68 -5.79
CA ALA A 175 10.05 24.00 -6.26
C ALA A 175 9.64 22.97 -7.33
N LYS A 176 10.16 23.11 -8.55
CA LYS A 176 10.02 22.05 -9.53
C LYS A 176 10.81 20.85 -9.00
N ILE A 177 10.21 19.66 -9.03
CA ILE A 177 10.98 18.44 -8.82
C ILE A 177 11.87 18.34 -10.05
N ASP A 178 13.17 18.61 -9.89
CA ASP A 178 14.13 18.39 -10.97
C ASP A 178 14.15 16.88 -11.23
N GLU A 179 13.52 16.49 -12.34
CA GLU A 179 13.75 15.18 -12.94
C GLU A 179 15.22 15.16 -13.35
N THR A 180 16.07 14.53 -12.55
CA THR A 180 17.41 14.21 -13.01
C THR A 180 17.26 13.22 -14.14
N GLU A 181 17.53 13.65 -15.38
CA GLU A 181 17.75 12.74 -16.51
C GLU A 181 18.93 11.85 -16.15
N VAL A 182 18.64 10.72 -15.50
CA VAL A 182 19.64 9.73 -15.20
C VAL A 182 20.00 9.11 -16.54
N SER A 183 21.23 9.34 -17.00
CA SER A 183 21.71 8.72 -18.24
C SER A 183 21.49 7.21 -18.19
N ALA A 184 21.26 6.56 -19.34
CA ALA A 184 21.09 5.10 -19.37
C ALA A 184 22.26 4.39 -18.64
N GLN A 185 23.46 4.97 -18.68
CA GLN A 185 24.65 4.49 -17.97
C GLN A 185 24.53 4.63 -16.44
N GLU A 186 24.06 5.76 -15.91
CA GLU A 186 23.85 5.94 -14.47
C GLU A 186 22.66 5.10 -13.94
N PHE A 187 21.62 4.93 -14.75
CA PHE A 187 20.51 4.05 -14.40
C PHE A 187 20.98 2.60 -14.32
N LEU A 188 21.73 2.14 -15.34
CA LEU A 188 22.37 0.82 -15.35
C LEU A 188 23.34 0.68 -14.17
N ALA A 189 24.14 1.70 -13.85
CA ALA A 189 25.05 1.66 -12.71
C ALA A 189 24.30 1.51 -11.37
N ARG A 190 23.20 2.25 -11.17
CA ARG A 190 22.34 2.10 -9.99
C ARG A 190 21.69 0.72 -9.90
N GLN A 191 21.18 0.20 -11.02
CA GLN A 191 20.60 -1.14 -11.07
C GLN A 191 21.67 -2.22 -10.78
N ILE A 192 22.89 -2.06 -11.30
CA ILE A 192 24.03 -2.94 -10.99
C ILE A 192 24.40 -2.84 -9.51
N GLU A 193 24.33 -1.66 -8.92
CA GLU A 193 24.60 -1.44 -7.49
C GLU A 193 23.52 -2.08 -6.59
N GLU A 194 22.25 -1.97 -6.98
CA GLU A 194 21.14 -2.68 -6.33
C GLU A 194 21.32 -4.20 -6.43
N ILE A 195 21.62 -4.73 -7.63
CA ILE A 195 21.93 -6.14 -7.83
C ILE A 195 23.13 -6.58 -6.99
N LYS A 196 24.20 -5.77 -6.95
CA LYS A 196 25.38 -6.02 -6.12
C LYS A 196 25.01 -6.05 -4.64
N SER A 197 24.17 -5.13 -4.18
CA SER A 197 23.71 -5.10 -2.79
C SER A 197 22.87 -6.34 -2.44
N TYR A 198 22.04 -6.81 -3.37
CA TYR A 198 21.30 -8.06 -3.24
C TYR A 198 22.24 -9.27 -3.17
N PHE A 199 23.25 -9.35 -4.04
CA PHE A 199 24.26 -10.40 -3.97
C PHE A 199 25.10 -10.34 -2.70
N ILE A 200 25.42 -9.15 -2.19
CA ILE A 200 26.13 -8.98 -0.92
C ILE A 200 25.25 -9.45 0.25
N GLN A 201 23.96 -9.13 0.24
CA GLN A 201 23.01 -9.63 1.23
C GLN A 201 22.85 -11.15 1.14
N GLN A 202 22.78 -11.70 -0.07
CA GLN A 202 22.69 -13.14 -0.30
C GLN A 202 24.00 -13.86 0.07
N ASP A 203 25.17 -13.26 -0.20
CA ASP A 203 26.48 -13.78 0.21
C ASP A 203 26.66 -13.69 1.73
N MET A 204 26.18 -12.61 2.37
CA MET A 204 26.14 -12.53 3.84
C MET A 204 25.15 -13.53 4.44
N PHE A 205 23.99 -13.75 3.81
CA PHE A 205 23.05 -14.80 4.20
C PHE A 205 23.67 -16.18 4.03
N ASN A 206 24.35 -16.43 2.90
CA ASN A 206 25.05 -17.67 2.60
C ASN A 206 26.27 -17.87 3.50
N LYS A 207 26.98 -16.82 3.90
CA LYS A 207 28.09 -16.86 4.87
C LYS A 207 27.59 -17.07 6.28
N ASN A 208 26.45 -16.49 6.66
CA ASN A 208 25.79 -16.78 7.93
C ASN A 208 25.22 -18.22 7.95
N MET A 209 24.70 -18.72 6.83
CA MET A 209 24.36 -20.13 6.62
C MET A 209 25.60 -21.02 6.68
N LEU A 210 26.70 -20.67 6.02
CA LEU A 210 27.96 -21.41 6.01
C LEU A 210 28.68 -21.37 7.36
N GLN A 211 28.56 -20.28 8.14
CA GLN A 211 29.04 -20.25 9.53
C GLN A 211 28.17 -21.12 10.44
N LYS A 212 26.85 -21.21 10.18
CA LYS A 212 25.97 -22.19 10.85
C LYS A 212 26.27 -23.64 10.40
N MET A 213 26.66 -23.86 9.14
CA MET A 213 27.07 -25.17 8.61
C MET A 213 28.53 -25.56 8.94
N HIS A 214 29.39 -24.60 9.28
CA HIS A 214 30.75 -24.80 9.82
C HIS A 214 30.78 -24.75 11.36
N ALA A 215 29.63 -24.90 12.03
CA ALA A 215 29.66 -25.61 13.30
C ALA A 215 30.05 -27.07 12.95
N PRO A 216 31.12 -27.64 13.52
CA PRO A 216 31.66 -28.91 13.06
C PRO A 216 30.56 -29.97 12.99
N LEU A 217 30.42 -30.61 11.81
CA LEU A 217 29.54 -31.73 11.46
C LEU A 217 29.70 -32.97 12.36
N GLU A 218 30.47 -32.87 13.43
CA GLU A 218 30.67 -33.89 14.47
C GLU A 218 29.70 -33.75 15.67
N ARG A 219 28.74 -32.80 15.64
CA ARG A 219 27.89 -32.50 16.82
C ARG A 219 26.46 -33.07 16.86
N TYR A 220 25.99 -33.77 15.84
CA TYR A 220 24.63 -34.34 15.85
C TYR A 220 24.69 -35.87 15.82
N SER A 221 24.25 -36.51 16.92
CA SER A 221 23.98 -37.95 16.92
C SER A 221 22.71 -38.24 16.11
N SER A 222 22.52 -39.51 15.75
CA SER A 222 21.36 -40.08 15.05
C SER A 222 19.98 -39.84 15.72
N ASN A 223 19.90 -39.11 16.83
CA ASN A 223 18.69 -38.91 17.60
C ASN A 223 18.08 -37.54 17.30
N LYS A 224 17.14 -37.54 16.35
CA LYS A 224 16.31 -36.38 15.99
C LYS A 224 14.82 -36.69 16.07
N TYR A 225 14.01 -35.66 16.27
CA TYR A 225 12.55 -35.78 16.29
C TYR A 225 11.91 -34.63 15.52
N SER A 226 11.09 -34.94 14.51
CA SER A 226 10.49 -33.95 13.62
C SER A 226 8.98 -33.88 13.77
N LEU A 227 8.43 -32.67 13.66
CA LEU A 227 7.00 -32.37 13.68
C LEU A 227 6.62 -31.47 12.52
N ILE A 228 5.45 -31.71 11.91
CA ILE A 228 4.93 -30.95 10.78
C ILE A 228 3.77 -30.07 11.27
N PHE A 229 3.75 -28.83 10.79
CA PHE A 229 2.79 -27.79 11.12
C PHE A 229 2.19 -27.22 9.83
N GLU A 230 0.87 -27.00 9.81
CA GLU A 230 0.20 -26.28 8.72
C GLU A 230 0.29 -24.76 8.90
N ASP A 231 0.38 -24.28 10.14
CA ASP A 231 0.56 -22.86 10.47
C ASP A 231 2.02 -22.56 10.85
N GLY A 232 2.69 -21.76 10.02
CA GLY A 232 4.08 -21.35 10.23
C GLY A 232 4.31 -20.46 11.46
N ASN A 233 3.30 -19.69 11.88
CA ASN A 233 3.40 -18.90 13.12
C ASN A 233 3.37 -19.81 14.34
N LYS A 234 2.53 -20.84 14.31
CA LYS A 234 2.48 -21.87 15.36
C LYS A 234 3.78 -22.68 15.42
N ALA A 235 4.37 -23.00 14.27
CA ALA A 235 5.67 -23.68 14.18
C ALA A 235 6.79 -22.86 14.82
N LYS A 236 6.84 -21.55 14.54
CA LYS A 236 7.84 -20.64 15.10
C LYS A 236 7.70 -20.49 16.63
N LEU A 237 6.47 -20.29 17.11
CA LEU A 237 6.19 -20.20 18.54
C LEU A 237 6.55 -21.49 19.29
N TYR A 238 6.36 -22.64 18.62
CA TYR A 238 6.73 -23.94 19.17
C TYR A 238 8.25 -24.09 19.27
N ALA A 239 8.98 -23.78 18.20
CA ALA A 239 10.44 -23.81 18.16
C ALA A 239 11.07 -22.93 19.27
N ASP A 240 10.57 -21.69 19.44
CA ASP A 240 11.07 -20.74 20.45
C ASP A 240 10.88 -21.23 21.90
N LYS A 241 9.88 -22.07 22.15
CA LYS A 241 9.65 -22.68 23.47
C LYS A 241 10.52 -23.91 23.68
N VAL A 242 10.60 -24.79 22.68
CA VAL A 242 11.28 -26.07 22.81
C VAL A 242 12.81 -25.92 22.79
N VAL A 243 13.36 -24.90 22.13
CA VAL A 243 14.82 -24.64 22.14
C VAL A 243 15.36 -24.41 23.55
N LYS A 244 14.49 -23.99 24.48
CA LYS A 244 14.83 -23.72 25.88
C LYS A 244 14.75 -24.97 26.76
N MET A 245 14.25 -26.09 26.25
CA MET A 245 14.11 -27.33 27.01
C MET A 245 15.48 -27.97 27.24
N LYS A 246 15.73 -28.36 28.50
CA LYS A 246 16.99 -29.00 28.88
C LYS A 246 17.12 -30.35 28.16
N GLY A 247 18.17 -30.49 27.36
CA GLY A 247 18.45 -31.71 26.61
C GLY A 247 18.28 -31.58 25.09
N VAL A 248 17.59 -30.53 24.63
CA VAL A 248 17.58 -30.14 23.22
C VAL A 248 18.90 -29.43 22.92
N ALA A 249 19.68 -30.01 22.02
CA ALA A 249 20.95 -29.47 21.57
C ALA A 249 20.76 -28.40 20.50
N ASP A 250 19.79 -28.60 19.61
CA ASP A 250 19.50 -27.67 18.52
C ASP A 250 18.10 -27.87 17.95
N ILE A 251 17.63 -26.90 17.17
CA ILE A 251 16.36 -26.96 16.44
C ILE A 251 16.55 -26.43 15.03
N ASP A 252 15.98 -27.14 14.07
CA ASP A 252 15.82 -26.67 12.70
C ASP A 252 14.34 -26.40 12.38
N LEU A 253 14.07 -25.33 11.64
CA LEU A 253 12.73 -24.94 11.19
C LEU A 253 12.77 -24.72 9.67
N GLU A 254 12.19 -25.66 8.94
CA GLU A 254 12.13 -25.63 7.48
C GLU A 254 10.71 -25.26 7.01
N PHE A 255 10.60 -24.42 5.98
CA PHE A 255 9.33 -24.11 5.31
C PHE A 255 9.26 -24.88 3.99
N ILE A 256 8.37 -25.87 3.90
CA ILE A 256 8.20 -26.75 2.75
C ILE A 256 6.81 -26.51 2.16
N GLY A 257 6.73 -25.68 1.13
CA GLY A 257 5.46 -25.32 0.49
C GLY A 257 4.52 -24.60 1.46
N SER A 258 3.33 -25.17 1.70
CA SER A 258 2.35 -24.65 2.65
C SER A 258 2.50 -25.20 4.07
N GLN A 259 3.56 -25.97 4.35
CA GLN A 259 3.81 -26.58 5.65
C GLN A 259 5.14 -26.12 6.23
N SER A 260 5.27 -26.20 7.55
CA SER A 260 6.50 -25.94 8.29
C SER A 260 6.91 -27.21 9.05
N VAL A 261 8.19 -27.54 9.05
CA VAL A 261 8.75 -28.70 9.75
C VAL A 261 9.71 -28.24 10.82
N VAL A 262 9.48 -28.64 12.07
CA VAL A 262 10.40 -28.38 13.19
C VAL A 262 11.13 -29.68 13.53
N THR A 263 12.45 -29.69 13.44
CA THR A 263 13.29 -30.83 13.81
C THR A 263 14.10 -30.52 15.06
N LEU A 264 13.90 -31.31 16.11
CA LEU A 264 14.66 -31.26 17.35
C LEU A 264 15.88 -32.18 17.26
N TYR A 265 17.02 -31.67 17.66
CA TYR A 265 18.26 -32.44 17.84
C TYR A 265 18.57 -32.52 19.33
N PHE A 266 18.89 -33.72 19.82
CA PHE A 266 19.18 -33.94 21.24
C PHE A 266 20.69 -34.05 21.49
N HIS A 267 21.13 -33.73 22.71
CA HIS A 267 22.54 -33.93 23.08
C HIS A 267 22.95 -35.40 22.98
N ILE A 268 24.13 -35.66 22.41
CA ILE A 268 24.68 -36.99 22.11
C ILE A 268 24.72 -37.92 23.35
N ASN A 269 24.88 -37.34 24.54
CA ASN A 269 25.05 -38.09 25.80
C ASN A 269 23.72 -38.39 26.52
N LEU A 270 22.57 -38.06 25.94
CA LEU A 270 21.27 -38.37 26.56
C LEU A 270 20.90 -39.83 26.36
N ALA A 271 20.45 -40.47 27.43
CA ALA A 271 19.85 -41.80 27.37
C ALA A 271 18.51 -41.74 26.60
N GLU A 272 18.17 -42.81 25.89
CA GLU A 272 16.95 -42.90 25.08
C GLU A 272 15.66 -42.63 25.90
N GLN A 273 15.65 -43.03 27.18
CA GLN A 273 14.53 -42.77 28.09
C GLN A 273 14.33 -41.29 28.40
N ASP A 274 15.42 -40.51 28.48
CA ASP A 274 15.34 -39.08 28.72
C ASP A 274 14.93 -38.32 27.47
N ILE A 275 15.38 -38.77 26.29
CA ILE A 275 14.90 -38.26 25.00
C ILE A 275 13.38 -38.46 24.87
N LYS A 276 12.87 -39.65 25.23
CA LYS A 276 11.42 -39.93 25.23
C LYS A 276 10.64 -39.01 26.17
N LYS A 277 11.19 -38.68 27.35
CA LYS A 277 10.56 -37.71 28.28
C LYS A 277 10.53 -36.31 27.70
N ILE A 278 11.63 -35.84 27.11
CA ILE A 278 11.70 -34.52 26.46
C ILE A 278 10.70 -34.43 25.31
N ILE A 279 10.59 -35.47 24.48
CA ILE A 279 9.58 -35.53 23.41
C ILE A 279 8.17 -35.47 23.99
N ALA A 280 7.86 -36.22 25.05
CA ALA A 280 6.54 -36.20 25.69
C ALA A 280 6.19 -34.82 26.26
N GLU A 281 7.15 -34.16 26.93
CA GLU A 281 6.96 -32.80 27.45
C GLU A 281 6.79 -31.77 26.33
N SER A 282 7.53 -31.92 25.23
CA SER A 282 7.38 -31.05 24.05
C SER A 282 5.99 -31.20 23.40
N LYS A 283 5.42 -32.41 23.36
CA LYS A 283 4.06 -32.65 22.86
C LYS A 283 3.01 -32.02 23.78
N TYR A 284 3.19 -32.14 25.09
CA TYR A 284 2.29 -31.51 26.06
C TYR A 284 2.29 -29.97 25.95
N LEU A 285 3.46 -29.37 25.68
CA LEU A 285 3.55 -27.94 25.40
C LEU A 285 2.77 -27.55 24.13
N LEU A 286 2.82 -28.39 23.09
CA LEU A 286 2.09 -28.16 21.85
C LEU A 286 0.58 -28.23 22.04
N GLU A 287 0.08 -29.16 22.87
CA GLU A 287 -1.36 -29.28 23.17
C GLU A 287 -1.91 -28.07 23.93
N LYS A 288 -1.05 -27.34 24.66
CA LYS A 288 -1.42 -26.12 25.39
C LYS A 288 -1.30 -24.83 24.56
N MET A 289 -0.89 -24.93 23.30
CA MET A 289 -0.71 -23.82 22.37
C MET A 289 -1.83 -23.76 21.35
#